data_AF-A0A255S710-F1
#
_entry.id   AF-A0A255S710-F1
#
_cell.length_a   1.000
_cell.length_b   1.000
_cell.length_c   1.000
_cell.angle_alpha   90.00
_cell.angle_beta   90.00
_cell.angle_gamma   90.00
#
_symmetry.space_group_name_H-M   'P 1'
#
loop_
_entity.id
_entity.type
_entity.pdbx_description
1 polymer ?
#
loop_
_entity_poly.entity_id
_entity_poly.type
_entity_poly.pdbx_seq_one_letter_code
_entity_poly.pdbx_strand_id
1 'polypeptide(L)'
;MFGGGEIKIYLLDYIIQESKIDKKKITVTVPDSDGNNQDITKTVAEKVLAIKYKIIVRTFPVGDDEQYIFEKKKDNKGVATDEDAYFYSFTGSRILIEQALKDFSPADLPCPTIIQELEGKDGKSYYKFT
;
A
#
# COMPACT_ATOMS: atom_id res chain seq x y z
N MET A 1 -20.56 -1.67 11.88
CA MET A 1 -20.31 -2.98 11.26
C MET A 1 -19.76 -2.71 9.87
N PHE A 2 -18.45 -2.86 9.65
CA PHE A 2 -17.90 -2.90 8.30
C PHE A 2 -17.86 -4.37 7.90
N GLY A 3 -18.80 -4.78 7.04
CA GLY A 3 -18.85 -6.13 6.51
C GLY A 3 -17.66 -6.37 5.58
N GLY A 4 -17.07 -7.57 5.65
CA GLY A 4 -16.00 -8.00 4.78
C GLY A 4 -16.42 -7.94 3.32
N GLY A 5 -16.05 -6.85 2.65
CA GLY A 5 -16.31 -6.59 1.25
C GLY A 5 -15.01 -6.20 0.55
N GLU A 6 -14.78 -6.77 -0.63
CA GLU A 6 -13.66 -6.41 -1.48
C GLU A 6 -13.70 -4.92 -1.80
N ILE A 7 -12.67 -4.17 -1.39
CA ILE A 7 -12.58 -2.74 -1.69
C ILE A 7 -11.84 -2.59 -3.02
N LYS A 8 -12.58 -2.22 -4.06
CA LYS A 8 -11.99 -1.80 -5.33
C LYS A 8 -11.42 -0.40 -5.17
N ILE A 9 -10.14 -0.26 -5.48
CA ILE A 9 -9.46 1.03 -5.49
C ILE A 9 -8.95 1.33 -6.89
N TYR A 10 -8.73 2.61 -7.14
CA TYR A 10 -8.03 3.08 -8.33
C TYR A 10 -6.69 3.62 -7.87
N LEU A 11 -5.64 2.82 -8.07
CA LEU A 11 -4.29 3.14 -7.64
C LEU A 11 -3.76 4.25 -8.55
N LEU A 12 -3.41 5.38 -7.95
CA LEU A 12 -2.95 6.56 -8.68
C LEU A 12 -1.44 6.68 -8.64
N ASP A 13 -0.84 6.38 -7.50
CA ASP A 13 0.59 6.51 -7.27
C ASP A 13 1.02 5.61 -6.11
N TYR A 14 2.28 5.20 -6.11
CA TYR A 14 2.91 4.54 -4.98
C TYR A 14 4.38 4.93 -4.84
N ILE A 15 4.86 4.96 -3.59
CA ILE A 15 6.28 5.17 -3.30
C ILE A 15 6.72 4.24 -2.18
N ILE A 16 7.90 3.64 -2.34
CA ILE A 16 8.55 2.88 -1.28
C ILE A 16 9.53 3.81 -0.58
N GLN A 17 9.33 4.01 0.72
CA GLN A 17 10.13 4.91 1.53
C GLN A 17 10.55 4.24 2.84
N GLU A 18 11.52 4.82 3.53
CA GLU A 18 11.89 4.39 4.87
C GLU A 18 10.81 4.79 5.88
N SER A 19 10.44 3.86 6.77
CA SER A 19 9.49 4.12 7.83
C SER A 19 10.09 5.09 8.84
N LYS A 20 9.34 6.14 9.18
CA LYS A 20 9.74 7.10 10.21
C LYS A 20 9.50 6.55 11.62
N ILE A 21 8.71 5.49 11.77
CA ILE A 21 8.23 4.97 13.06
C ILE A 21 8.76 3.55 13.29
N ASP A 22 8.69 2.68 12.27
CA ASP A 22 9.11 1.28 12.38
C ASP A 22 10.61 1.12 12.13
N LYS A 23 11.32 0.66 13.16
CA LYS A 23 12.76 0.41 13.12
C LYS A 23 13.03 -1.02 13.55
N LYS A 24 13.84 -1.73 12.77
CA LYS A 24 14.28 -3.09 13.07
C LYS A 24 15.75 -3.09 13.49
N LYS A 25 16.06 -3.84 14.56
CA LYS A 25 17.44 -4.16 14.91
C LYS A 25 17.88 -5.34 14.06
N ILE A 26 18.94 -5.16 13.28
CA ILE A 26 19.62 -6.20 12.52
C ILE A 26 21.02 -6.40 13.09
N THR A 27 21.42 -7.66 13.23
CA THR A 27 22.82 -8.00 13.55
C THR A 27 23.53 -8.21 12.22
N VAL A 28 24.56 -7.41 11.95
CA VAL A 28 25.41 -7.54 10.77
C VAL A 28 26.79 -7.96 11.21
N THR A 29 27.28 -9.05 10.63
CA THR A 29 28.65 -9.52 10.82
C THR A 29 29.56 -8.68 9.93
N VAL A 30 30.47 -7.92 10.52
CA VAL A 30 31.38 -7.02 9.83
C VAL A 30 32.82 -7.46 10.15
N PRO A 31 33.71 -7.63 9.16
CA PRO A 31 35.11 -7.92 9.42
C PRO A 31 35.80 -6.70 10.01
N ASP A 32 36.46 -6.88 11.15
CA ASP A 32 37.29 -5.87 11.81
C ASP A 32 38.66 -5.75 11.12
N SER A 33 39.44 -4.72 11.48
CA SER A 33 40.76 -4.42 10.92
C SER A 33 41.79 -5.55 11.12
N ASP A 34 41.52 -6.46 12.05
CA ASP A 34 42.30 -7.68 12.32
C ASP A 34 41.77 -8.94 11.60
N GLY A 35 40.78 -8.81 10.70
CA GLY A 35 40.22 -9.92 9.93
C GLY A 35 39.25 -10.82 10.70
N ASN A 36 38.92 -10.46 11.95
CA ASN A 36 37.93 -11.17 12.77
C ASN A 36 36.52 -10.64 12.50
N ASN A 37 35.54 -11.54 12.48
CA ASN A 37 34.13 -11.20 12.28
C ASN A 37 33.53 -10.66 13.59
N GLN A 38 33.08 -9.41 13.60
CA GLN A 38 32.30 -8.84 14.70
C GLN A 38 30.83 -8.72 14.34
N ASP A 39 29.96 -9.21 15.22
CA ASP A 39 28.51 -9.05 15.10
C ASP A 39 28.07 -7.69 15.67
N ILE A 40 27.81 -6.73 14.79
CA ILE A 40 27.38 -5.38 15.16
C ILE A 40 25.85 -5.30 15.05
N THR A 41 25.18 -4.93 16.14
CA THR A 41 23.74 -4.64 16.10
C THR A 41 23.50 -3.22 15.56
N LYS A 42 22.90 -3.12 14.38
CA LYS A 42 22.48 -1.85 13.76
C LYS A 42 20.97 -1.72 13.79
N THR A 43 20.49 -0.50 14.03
CA THR A 43 19.06 -0.18 13.90
C THR A 43 18.82 0.40 12.51
N VAL A 44 18.00 -0.26 11.70
CA VAL A 44 17.64 0.19 10.35
C VAL A 44 16.13 0.48 10.30
N ALA A 45 15.75 1.53 9.57
CA ALA A 45 14.34 1.81 9.31
C ALA A 45 13.77 0.72 8.40
N GLU A 46 12.57 0.21 8.70
CA GLU A 46 11.90 -0.72 7.80
C GLU A 46 11.36 0.03 6.57
N LYS A 47 11.28 -0.63 5.42
CA LYS A 47 10.66 -0.05 4.22
C LYS A 47 9.14 -0.11 4.36
N VAL A 48 8.46 0.95 3.95
CA VAL A 48 7.00 1.03 3.86
C VAL A 48 6.60 1.43 2.45
N LEU A 49 5.52 0.82 1.98
CA LEU A 49 4.84 1.23 0.75
C LEU A 49 3.78 2.27 1.13
N ALA A 50 3.93 3.49 0.62
CA ALA A 50 2.92 4.52 0.68
C ALA A 50 2.15 4.52 -0.65
N ILE A 51 0.84 4.39 -0.58
CA ILE A 51 -0.04 4.37 -1.76
C ILE A 51 -1.01 5.54 -1.73
N LYS A 52 -1.26 6.11 -2.91
CA LYS A 52 -2.31 7.10 -3.16
C LYS A 52 -3.35 6.49 -4.08
N TYR A 53 -4.62 6.52 -3.66
CA TYR A 53 -5.69 5.89 -4.40
C TYR A 53 -7.02 6.63 -4.26
N LYS A 54 -7.97 6.32 -5.15
CA LYS A 54 -9.40 6.64 -4.99
C LYS A 54 -10.17 5.36 -4.70
N ILE A 55 -11.24 5.44 -3.91
CA ILE A 55 -12.14 4.30 -3.70
C ILE A 55 -13.14 4.26 -4.85
N ILE A 56 -13.24 3.12 -5.54
CA ILE A 56 -14.24 2.91 -6.59
C ILE A 56 -15.55 2.50 -5.91
N VAL A 57 -16.56 3.34 -6.04
CA VAL A 57 -17.92 3.06 -5.54
C VAL A 57 -18.71 2.25 -6.56
N ARG A 58 -18.49 2.52 -7.85
CA ARG A 58 -19.20 1.83 -8.93
C ARG A 58 -18.35 1.76 -10.20
N THR A 59 -18.38 0.62 -10.87
CA THR A 59 -17.79 0.42 -12.20
C THR A 59 -18.93 0.27 -13.21
N PHE A 60 -18.78 0.84 -14.39
CA PHE A 60 -19.73 0.66 -15.49
C PHE A 60 -18.98 0.49 -16.82
N PRO A 61 -19.38 -0.47 -17.66
CA PRO A 61 -18.76 -0.67 -18.96
C PRO A 61 -19.18 0.43 -19.93
N VAL A 62 -18.23 0.96 -20.68
CA VAL A 62 -18.42 1.96 -21.73
C VAL A 62 -17.67 1.49 -22.97
N GLY A 63 -18.36 0.72 -23.81
CA GLY A 63 -17.72 0.04 -24.95
C GLY A 63 -16.82 -1.09 -24.49
N ASP A 64 -15.57 -1.11 -24.96
CA ASP A 64 -14.53 -2.03 -24.51
C ASP A 64 -13.78 -1.53 -23.25
N ASP A 65 -14.07 -0.30 -22.81
CA ASP A 65 -13.45 0.33 -21.65
C ASP A 65 -14.35 0.29 -20.41
N GLU A 66 -13.75 0.51 -19.23
CA GLU A 66 -14.46 0.69 -17.96
C GLU A 66 -14.40 2.15 -17.51
N GLN A 67 -15.52 2.66 -16.99
CA GLN A 67 -15.56 3.92 -16.25
C GLN A 67 -15.87 3.67 -14.78
N TYR A 68 -15.34 4.55 -13.92
CA TYR A 68 -15.41 4.40 -12.47
C TYR A 68 -16.03 5.65 -11.84
N ILE A 69 -16.99 5.44 -10.95
CA ILE A 69 -17.47 6.46 -10.00
C ILE A 69 -16.67 6.28 -8.72
N PHE A 70 -16.00 7.35 -8.31
CA PHE A 70 -15.19 7.38 -7.11
C PHE A 70 -15.96 7.93 -5.90
N GLU A 71 -15.51 7.58 -4.71
CA GLU A 71 -15.99 8.20 -3.48
C GLU A 71 -15.72 9.71 -3.51
N LYS A 72 -16.71 10.51 -3.11
CA LYS A 72 -16.63 11.96 -3.09
C LYS A 72 -16.09 12.47 -1.76
N LYS A 73 -15.29 13.51 -1.82
CA LYS A 73 -14.81 14.21 -0.62
C LYS A 73 -16.01 14.83 0.09
N LYS A 74 -16.05 14.71 1.41
CA LYS A 74 -17.10 15.31 2.24
C LYS A 74 -16.65 16.68 2.72
N ASP A 75 -17.57 17.63 2.70
CA ASP A 75 -17.37 18.95 3.28
C ASP A 75 -17.41 18.90 4.82
N ASN A 76 -17.24 20.06 5.47
CA ASN A 76 -17.28 20.18 6.94
C ASN A 76 -18.65 19.83 7.56
N LYS A 77 -19.69 19.61 6.73
CA LYS A 77 -21.04 19.21 7.15
C LYS A 77 -21.31 17.73 6.83
N GLY A 78 -20.34 17.00 6.30
CA GLY A 78 -20.47 15.60 5.92
C GLY A 78 -21.16 15.38 4.57
N VAL A 79 -21.42 16.44 3.80
CA VAL A 79 -22.08 16.37 2.49
C VAL A 79 -21.04 16.11 1.40
N ALA A 80 -21.34 15.20 0.48
CA ALA A 80 -20.49 14.90 -0.67
C ALA A 80 -20.32 16.14 -1.57
N THR A 81 -19.08 16.45 -1.91
CA THR A 81 -18.71 17.52 -2.85
C THR A 81 -18.59 16.96 -4.27
N ASP A 82 -18.38 17.83 -5.25
CA ASP A 82 -18.12 17.42 -6.64
C ASP A 82 -16.71 16.81 -6.82
N GLU A 83 -15.79 17.08 -5.88
CA GLU A 83 -14.42 16.57 -5.88
C GLU A 83 -14.36 15.11 -5.43
N ASP A 84 -13.55 14.30 -6.14
CA ASP A 84 -13.24 12.95 -5.70
C ASP A 84 -12.35 12.96 -4.45
N ALA A 85 -12.60 12.03 -3.53
CA ALA A 85 -11.77 11.82 -2.36
C ALA A 85 -10.47 11.09 -2.74
N TYR A 86 -9.35 11.62 -2.26
CA TYR A 86 -8.05 10.97 -2.33
C TYR A 86 -7.71 10.35 -0.98
N PHE A 87 -7.27 9.10 -1.01
CA PHE A 87 -6.87 8.36 0.17
C PHE A 87 -5.39 8.03 0.11
N TYR A 88 -4.77 7.98 1.29
CA TYR A 88 -3.38 7.62 1.47
C TYR A 88 -3.31 6.48 2.48
N SER A 89 -2.57 5.43 2.15
CA SER A 89 -2.32 4.31 3.07
C SER A 89 -0.84 3.97 3.11
N PHE A 90 -0.40 3.50 4.27
CA PHE A 90 0.98 3.08 4.52
C PHE A 90 0.97 1.63 4.96
N THR A 91 1.79 0.80 4.34
CA THR A 91 1.89 -0.61 4.69
C THR A 91 3.34 -1.07 4.73
N GLY A 92 3.72 -1.73 5.82
CA GLY A 92 4.99 -2.46 5.95
C GLY A 92 4.89 -3.89 5.40
N SER A 93 3.81 -4.24 4.70
CA SER A 93 3.63 -5.58 4.12
C SER A 93 4.74 -5.86 3.11
N ARG A 94 5.63 -6.82 3.46
CA ARG A 94 6.70 -7.25 2.56
C ARG A 94 6.17 -7.76 1.23
N ILE A 95 5.03 -8.44 1.25
CA ILE A 95 4.40 -8.98 0.03
C ILE A 95 4.02 -7.82 -0.90
N LEU A 96 3.34 -6.78 -0.39
CA LEU A 96 2.94 -5.63 -1.21
C LEU A 96 4.14 -4.82 -1.70
N ILE A 97 5.16 -4.65 -0.85
CA ILE A 97 6.41 -3.99 -1.25
C ILE A 97 7.09 -4.77 -2.38
N GLU A 98 7.15 -6.10 -2.29
CA GLU A 98 7.75 -6.92 -3.35
C GLU A 98 6.94 -6.89 -4.65
N GLN A 99 5.61 -6.96 -4.58
CA GLN A 99 4.74 -6.83 -5.75
C GLN A 99 4.91 -5.44 -6.40
N ALA A 100 4.94 -4.37 -5.61
CA ALA A 100 5.20 -3.03 -6.14
C ALA A 100 6.59 -2.88 -6.78
N LEU A 101 7.59 -3.69 -6.38
CA LEU A 101 8.93 -3.68 -6.98
C LEU A 101 9.04 -4.55 -8.24
N LYS A 102 8.23 -5.59 -8.37
CA LYS A 102 8.40 -6.64 -9.39
C LYS A 102 7.27 -6.66 -10.42
N ASP A 103 6.05 -6.38 -10.00
CA ASP A 103 4.82 -6.64 -10.77
C ASP A 103 4.19 -5.36 -11.35
N PHE A 104 4.53 -4.17 -10.83
CA PHE A 104 3.98 -2.89 -11.29
C PHE A 104 5.05 -1.81 -11.42
N SER A 105 5.06 -1.09 -12.53
CA SER A 105 5.85 0.13 -12.70
C SER A 105 4.97 1.38 -12.59
N PRO A 106 5.53 2.56 -12.28
CA PRO A 106 4.77 3.82 -12.33
C PRO A 106 4.14 4.12 -13.70
N ALA A 107 4.64 3.51 -14.78
CA ALA A 107 4.07 3.66 -16.12
C ALA A 107 2.75 2.88 -16.29
N ASP A 108 2.49 1.89 -15.44
CA ASP A 108 1.24 1.11 -15.44
C ASP A 108 0.13 1.80 -14.65
N LEU A 109 0.41 2.99 -14.08
CA LEU A 109 -0.53 3.80 -13.33
C LEU A 109 -1.15 4.90 -14.21
N PRO A 110 -2.40 5.31 -13.96
CA PRO A 110 -3.28 4.78 -12.91
C PRO A 110 -3.99 3.48 -13.34
N CYS A 111 -4.19 2.56 -12.40
CA CYS A 111 -4.86 1.28 -12.68
C CYS A 111 -5.97 0.94 -11.66
N PRO A 112 -7.07 0.32 -12.10
CA PRO A 112 -8.02 -0.30 -11.19
C PRO A 112 -7.35 -1.50 -10.52
N THR A 113 -7.57 -1.65 -9.21
CA THR A 113 -6.96 -2.72 -8.43
C THR A 113 -7.89 -3.10 -7.30
N ILE A 114 -7.96 -4.39 -6.99
CA ILE A 114 -8.71 -4.85 -5.83
C ILE A 114 -7.74 -4.99 -4.67
N ILE A 115 -7.97 -4.22 -3.60
CA ILE A 115 -7.36 -4.50 -2.30
C ILE A 115 -8.32 -5.41 -1.55
N GLN A 116 -8.01 -6.70 -1.54
CA GLN A 116 -8.73 -7.64 -0.71
C GLN A 116 -8.09 -7.68 0.68
N GLU A 117 -8.88 -7.37 1.70
CA GLU A 117 -8.50 -7.66 3.08
C GLU A 117 -8.71 -9.16 3.32
N LEU A 118 -7.61 -9.89 3.51
CA LEU A 118 -7.63 -11.31 3.85
C LEU A 118 -7.28 -11.47 5.32
N GLU A 119 -8.15 -12.12 6.10
CA GLU A 119 -7.80 -12.57 7.44
C GLU A 119 -6.84 -13.76 7.36
N GLY A 120 -5.60 -13.55 7.81
CA GLY A 120 -4.67 -14.66 8.05
C GLY A 120 -5.10 -15.49 9.27
N LYS A 121 -4.61 -16.73 9.35
CA LYS A 121 -4.90 -17.66 10.47
C LYS A 121 -4.55 -17.12 11.86
N ASP A 122 -3.71 -16.09 11.94
CA ASP A 122 -3.29 -15.43 13.18
C ASP A 122 -4.13 -14.18 13.55
N GLY A 123 -5.26 -13.95 12.86
CA GLY A 123 -6.09 -12.74 13.06
C GLY A 123 -5.45 -11.45 12.54
N LYS A 124 -4.41 -11.57 11.70
CA LYS A 124 -3.77 -10.44 11.01
C LYS A 124 -4.42 -10.25 9.65
N SER A 125 -4.99 -9.08 9.42
CA SER A 125 -5.45 -8.65 8.10
C SER A 125 -4.25 -8.37 7.19
N TYR A 126 -4.23 -8.97 6.00
CA TYR A 126 -3.25 -8.64 4.97
C TYR A 126 -3.98 -8.17 3.72
N TYR A 127 -3.46 -7.12 3.13
CA TYR A 127 -3.94 -6.55 1.89
C TYR A 127 -3.14 -7.15 0.73
N LYS A 128 -3.81 -7.60 -0.33
CA LYS A 128 -3.19 -8.13 -1.55
C LYS A 128 -3.70 -7.33 -2.75
N PHE A 129 -2.82 -6.97 -3.68
CA PHE A 129 -3.20 -6.48 -5.00
C PHE A 129 -3.65 -7.66 -5.88
N THR A 130 -4.84 -7.55 -6.45
CA THR A 130 -5.47 -8.57 -7.30
C THR A 130 -6.03 -7.93 -8.56
#